data_AF-A0A4W5QL25-F1
#
_entry.id   AF-A0A4W5QL25-F1
#
_cell.length_a   1.000
_cell.length_b   1.000
_cell.length_c   1.000
_cell.angle_alpha   90.00
_cell.angle_beta   90.00
_cell.angle_gamma   90.00
#
_symmetry.space_group_name_H-M   'P 1'
#
loop_
_entity.id
_entity.type
_entity.pdbx_description
1 polymer ?
#
loop_
_entity_poly.entity_id
_entity_poly.type
_entity_poly.pdbx_seq_one_letter_code
_entity_poly.pdbx_strand_id
1 'polypeptide(L)'
;MLKLTSLHDIAPKIQGYEQILMDMKKPVVEKMRRDRINTSIEQLKSLLGPEFLRQQPDSKQEKADILEMTVYFLSRQQQAGSSSTAAANEGYSRCVRDAVNFLSQCEVKTQSYSSLLSHFQSLQTSSQHSQALWSLSPPGSPVHQATTKGVMSPVSHPLWRPW
;
A
#
# COMPACT_ATOMS: atom_id res chain seq x y z
N MET A 1 -11.43 49.54 -42.96
CA MET A 1 -9.99 49.15 -42.99
C MET A 1 -9.66 48.58 -41.61
N LEU A 2 -9.71 47.25 -41.46
CA LEU A 2 -9.31 46.59 -40.22
C LEU A 2 -7.77 46.69 -40.14
N LYS A 3 -7.24 47.45 -39.18
CA LYS A 3 -5.81 47.42 -38.90
C LYS A 3 -5.48 45.98 -38.47
N LEU A 4 -4.76 45.23 -39.31
CA LEU A 4 -4.14 43.99 -38.85
C LEU A 4 -3.16 44.37 -37.75
N THR A 5 -3.52 44.08 -36.50
CA THR A 5 -2.60 44.18 -35.37
C THR A 5 -1.40 43.29 -35.64
N SER A 6 -0.21 43.88 -35.69
CA SER A 6 1.03 43.16 -36.02
C SER A 6 1.31 42.10 -34.97
N LEU A 7 1.83 40.94 -35.39
CA LEU A 7 2.17 39.82 -34.50
C LEU A 7 3.09 40.24 -33.35
N HIS A 8 3.96 41.22 -33.62
CA HIS A 8 4.90 41.82 -32.67
C HIS A 8 4.22 42.56 -31.51
N ASP A 9 3.01 43.11 -31.72
CA ASP A 9 2.23 43.81 -30.68
C ASP A 9 1.36 42.85 -29.85
N ILE A 10 1.19 41.62 -30.31
CA ILE A 10 0.32 40.60 -29.71
C ILE A 10 1.12 39.68 -28.77
N ALA A 11 2.35 39.30 -29.15
CA ALA A 11 3.19 38.39 -28.37
C ALA A 11 3.46 38.82 -26.90
N PRO A 12 3.79 40.09 -26.58
CA PRO A 12 4.00 40.50 -25.18
C PRO A 12 2.71 40.46 -24.36
N LYS A 13 1.55 40.68 -25.00
CA LYS A 13 0.25 40.57 -24.33
C LYS A 13 -0.07 39.12 -24.00
N ILE A 14 0.16 38.19 -24.95
CA ILE A 14 -0.03 36.75 -24.73
C ILE A 14 0.83 36.26 -23.56
N GLN A 15 2.11 36.64 -23.49
CA GLN A 15 3.00 36.28 -22.39
C GLN A 15 2.48 36.80 -21.03
N GLY A 16 1.94 38.02 -20.99
CA GLY A 16 1.31 38.58 -19.79
C GLY A 16 0.07 37.80 -19.36
N TYR A 17 -0.78 37.37 -20.30
CA TYR A 17 -1.93 36.52 -20.00
C TYR A 17 -1.52 35.14 -19.49
N GLU A 18 -0.48 34.52 -20.04
CA GLU A 18 0.02 33.23 -19.56
C GLU A 18 0.53 33.32 -18.11
N GLN A 19 1.26 34.39 -17.77
CA GLN A 19 1.73 34.63 -16.40
C GLN A 19 0.55 34.80 -15.43
N ILE A 20 -0.44 35.62 -15.77
CA ILE A 20 -1.65 35.82 -14.95
C ILE A 20 -2.43 34.51 -14.79
N LEU A 21 -2.57 33.74 -15.87
CA LEU A 21 -3.23 32.43 -15.82
C LEU A 21 -2.46 31.44 -14.94
N MET A 22 -1.13 31.47 -14.96
CA MET A 22 -0.30 30.63 -14.09
C MET A 22 -0.46 31.02 -12.62
N ASP A 23 -0.46 32.33 -12.33
CA ASP A 23 -0.62 32.87 -10.98
C ASP A 23 -2.05 32.72 -10.44
N MET A 24 -3.05 32.54 -11.31
CA MET A 24 -4.40 32.13 -10.92
C MET A 24 -4.55 30.61 -10.78
N LYS A 25 -3.84 29.80 -11.59
CA LYS A 25 -3.90 28.33 -11.53
C LYS A 25 -3.21 27.79 -10.27
N LYS A 26 -2.05 28.35 -9.90
CA LYS A 26 -1.30 27.95 -8.69
C LYS A 26 -2.15 27.98 -7.41
N PRO A 27 -2.86 29.07 -7.05
CA PRO A 27 -3.69 29.11 -5.85
C PRO A 27 -4.89 28.16 -5.92
N VAL A 28 -5.45 27.91 -7.10
CA VAL A 28 -6.52 26.92 -7.29
C VAL A 28 -6.02 25.50 -7.04
N VAL A 29 -4.87 25.12 -7.61
CA VAL A 29 -4.27 23.79 -7.41
C VAL A 29 -3.87 23.59 -5.95
N GLU A 30 -3.29 24.61 -5.31
CA GLU A 30 -2.93 24.53 -3.90
C GLU A 30 -4.17 24.41 -2.99
N LYS A 31 -5.26 25.12 -3.32
CA LYS A 31 -6.54 24.95 -2.64
C LYS A 31 -7.04 23.51 -2.77
N MET A 32 -7.07 22.95 -3.98
CA MET A 32 -7.47 21.55 -4.20
C MET A 32 -6.58 20.56 -3.43
N ARG A 33 -5.27 20.83 -3.33
CA ARG A 33 -4.35 20.00 -2.56
C ARG A 33 -4.68 20.05 -1.06
N ARG A 34 -4.92 21.23 -0.51
CA ARG A 34 -5.32 21.43 0.90
C ARG A 34 -6.65 20.75 1.20
N ASP A 35 -7.63 20.90 0.31
CA ASP A 35 -8.94 20.26 0.43
C ASP A 35 -8.79 18.74 0.44
N ARG A 36 -7.99 18.16 -0.46
CA ARG A 36 -7.70 16.73 -0.48
C ARG A 36 -7.08 16.25 0.84
N ILE A 37 -6.09 16.97 1.37
CA ILE A 37 -5.43 16.63 2.63
C ILE A 37 -6.43 16.66 3.79
N ASN A 38 -7.26 17.70 3.87
CA ASN A 38 -8.26 17.81 4.92
C ASN A 38 -9.29 16.67 4.85
N THR A 39 -9.76 16.33 3.65
CA THR A 39 -10.65 15.19 3.44
C THR A 39 -10.02 13.88 3.90
N SER A 40 -8.75 13.64 3.56
CA SER A 40 -8.05 12.43 4.02
C SER A 40 -7.88 12.38 5.55
N ILE A 41 -7.65 13.53 6.21
CA ILE A 41 -7.56 13.58 7.68
C ILE A 41 -8.92 13.25 8.32
N GLU A 42 -10.02 13.78 7.79
CA GLU A 42 -11.37 13.44 8.29
C GLU A 42 -11.73 11.96 8.03
N GLN A 43 -11.31 11.40 6.90
CA GLN A 43 -11.45 9.96 6.63
C GLN A 43 -10.68 9.11 7.66
N LEU A 44 -9.44 9.48 7.98
CA LEU A 44 -8.66 8.81 9.02
C LEU A 44 -9.36 8.86 10.37
N LYS A 45 -9.89 10.03 10.75
CA LYS A 45 -10.67 10.20 11.98
C LYS A 45 -11.86 9.25 12.05
N SER A 46 -12.61 9.11 10.95
CA SER A 46 -13.75 8.20 10.88
C SER A 46 -13.33 6.73 10.99
N LEU A 47 -12.23 6.34 10.36
CA LEU A 47 -11.72 4.95 10.40
C LEU A 47 -11.24 4.55 11.79
N LEU A 48 -10.61 5.49 12.51
CA LEU A 48 -10.05 5.31 13.85
C LEU A 48 -11.06 5.60 14.98
N GLY A 49 -12.34 5.83 14.66
CA GLY A 49 -13.38 6.13 15.63
C GLY A 49 -13.40 5.17 16.84
N PRO A 50 -13.33 3.84 16.64
CA PRO A 50 -13.27 2.88 17.74
C PRO A 50 -12.03 3.03 18.64
N GLU A 51 -10.87 3.31 18.05
CA GLU A 51 -9.62 3.55 18.76
C GLU A 51 -9.70 4.81 19.63
N PHE A 52 -10.29 5.89 19.11
CA PHE A 52 -10.51 7.12 19.88
C PHE A 52 -11.47 6.92 21.03
N LEU A 53 -12.57 6.21 20.80
CA LEU A 53 -13.54 5.91 21.86
C LEU A 53 -12.90 5.08 22.99
N ARG A 54 -11.95 4.18 22.66
CA ARG A 54 -11.21 3.40 23.67
C ARG A 54 -10.22 4.23 24.48
N GLN A 55 -9.53 5.19 23.87
CA GLN A 55 -8.48 5.96 24.56
C GLN A 55 -9.00 7.23 25.21
N GLN A 56 -9.84 8.00 24.50
CA GLN A 56 -10.39 9.28 24.95
C GLN A 56 -11.81 9.50 24.39
N PRO A 57 -12.84 8.93 25.06
CA PRO A 57 -14.24 8.98 24.60
C PRO A 57 -14.80 10.39 24.39
N ASP A 58 -14.43 11.33 25.26
CA ASP A 58 -15.03 12.67 25.33
C ASP A 58 -14.12 13.77 24.76
N SER A 59 -13.00 13.40 24.15
CA SER A 59 -12.01 14.36 23.65
C SER A 59 -12.26 14.76 22.21
N LYS A 60 -12.18 16.07 21.94
CA LYS A 60 -12.21 16.60 20.59
C LYS A 60 -10.86 16.33 19.92
N GLN A 61 -10.86 15.37 19.01
CA GLN A 61 -9.70 15.00 18.19
C GLN A 61 -9.19 16.18 17.35
N GLU A 62 -8.02 16.72 17.71
CA GLU A 62 -7.29 17.68 16.89
C GLU A 62 -6.55 16.96 15.75
N LYS A 63 -6.05 17.72 14.76
CA LYS A 63 -5.35 17.13 13.61
C LYS A 63 -4.07 16.39 14.02
N ALA A 64 -3.38 16.86 15.06
CA ALA A 64 -2.20 16.19 15.60
C ALA A 64 -2.56 14.83 16.20
N ASP A 65 -3.59 14.79 17.06
CA ASP A 65 -4.08 13.55 17.69
C ASP A 65 -4.50 12.51 16.64
N ILE A 66 -5.19 12.96 15.58
CA ILE A 66 -5.61 12.06 14.49
C ILE A 66 -4.40 11.40 13.83
N LEU A 67 -3.36 12.18 13.54
CA LEU A 67 -2.16 11.67 12.90
C LEU A 67 -1.34 10.78 13.84
N GLU A 68 -1.24 11.15 15.11
CA GLU A 68 -0.55 10.35 16.13
C GLU A 68 -1.21 8.98 16.31
N MET A 69 -2.54 8.96 16.48
CA MET A 69 -3.29 7.71 16.56
C MET A 69 -3.15 6.87 15.30
N THR A 70 -3.14 7.50 14.13
CA THR A 70 -2.94 6.79 12.85
C THR A 70 -1.60 6.07 12.84
N VAL A 71 -0.52 6.74 13.24
CA VAL A 71 0.82 6.14 13.32
C VAL A 71 0.82 4.99 14.33
N TYR A 72 0.31 5.24 15.54
CA TYR A 72 0.20 4.22 16.58
C TYR A 72 -0.55 2.98 16.10
N PHE A 73 -1.71 3.17 15.45
CA PHE A 73 -2.52 2.08 14.90
C PHE A 73 -1.78 1.27 13.84
N LEU A 74 -1.13 1.94 12.88
CA LEU A 74 -0.39 1.28 11.80
C LEU A 74 0.84 0.54 12.32
N SER A 75 1.59 1.13 13.26
CA SER A 75 2.73 0.46 13.89
C SER A 75 2.30 -0.80 14.63
N ARG A 76 1.18 -0.74 15.36
CA ARG A 76 0.61 -1.91 16.03
C ARG A 76 0.15 -2.97 15.03
N GLN A 77 -0.49 -2.58 13.93
CA GLN A 77 -0.96 -3.50 12.90
C GLN A 77 0.20 -4.18 12.14
N GLN A 78 1.30 -3.46 11.89
CA GLN A 78 2.50 -4.05 11.31
C GLN A 78 3.17 -5.06 12.24
N GLN A 79 3.24 -4.78 13.54
CA GLN A 79 3.83 -5.70 14.52
C GLN A 79 2.96 -6.94 14.77
N ALA A 80 1.63 -6.79 14.77
CA ALA A 80 0.71 -7.90 15.02
C ALA A 80 0.54 -8.85 13.83
N GLY A 81 1.12 -8.51 12.66
CA GLY A 81 0.61 -9.01 11.39
C GLY A 81 -0.84 -8.53 11.18
N SER A 82 -1.31 -8.49 9.94
CA SER A 82 -2.73 -8.25 9.70
C SER A 82 -3.53 -9.29 10.52
N SER A 83 -4.42 -8.86 11.42
CA SER A 83 -5.10 -9.77 12.35
C SER A 83 -5.92 -10.84 11.62
N SER A 84 -6.42 -10.53 10.42
CA SER A 84 -7.09 -11.49 9.54
C SER A 84 -6.10 -12.50 8.93
N THR A 85 -4.88 -12.06 8.58
CA THR A 85 -3.82 -12.97 8.13
C THR A 85 -3.25 -13.81 9.27
N ALA A 86 -3.23 -13.31 10.50
CA ALA A 86 -2.70 -14.04 11.64
C ALA A 86 -3.56 -15.28 11.95
N ALA A 87 -4.88 -15.12 12.03
CA ALA A 87 -5.80 -16.25 12.25
C ALA A 87 -5.82 -17.23 11.07
N ALA A 88 -5.78 -16.73 9.83
CA ALA A 88 -5.70 -17.57 8.64
C ALA A 88 -4.39 -18.35 8.56
N ASN A 89 -3.25 -17.70 8.89
CA ASN A 89 -1.94 -18.34 8.96
C ASN A 89 -1.89 -19.40 10.06
N GLU A 90 -2.49 -19.14 11.23
CA GLU A 90 -2.58 -20.12 12.30
C GLU A 90 -3.35 -21.38 11.86
N GLY A 91 -4.51 -21.21 11.22
CA GLY A 91 -5.29 -22.30 10.66
C GLY A 91 -4.53 -23.09 9.58
N TYR A 92 -3.82 -22.39 8.70
CA TYR A 92 -2.96 -23.00 7.69
C TYR A 92 -1.81 -23.80 8.31
N SER A 93 -1.06 -23.22 9.26
CA SER A 93 0.05 -23.88 9.95
C SER A 93 -0.43 -25.11 10.72
N ARG A 94 -1.63 -25.06 11.31
CA ARG A 94 -2.25 -26.22 11.97
C ARG A 94 -2.59 -27.32 10.98
N CYS A 95 -3.22 -26.99 9.84
CA CYS A 95 -3.52 -27.95 8.78
C CYS A 95 -2.25 -28.62 8.23
N VAL A 96 -1.19 -27.85 7.98
CA VAL A 96 0.11 -28.38 7.54
C VAL A 96 0.71 -29.33 8.59
N ARG A 97 0.62 -28.99 9.88
CA ARG A 97 1.08 -29.86 10.97
C ARG A 97 0.31 -31.17 11.04
N ASP A 98 -1.02 -31.09 10.93
CA ASP A 98 -1.90 -32.25 10.96
C ASP A 98 -1.66 -33.15 9.74
N ALA A 99 -1.43 -32.57 8.55
CA ALA A 99 -1.07 -33.30 7.35
C ALA A 99 0.27 -34.04 7.51
N VAL A 100 1.31 -33.40 8.06
CA VAL A 100 2.60 -34.07 8.34
C VAL A 100 2.43 -35.20 9.35
N ASN A 101 1.64 -34.98 10.41
CA ASN A 101 1.40 -35.99 11.44
C ASN A 101 0.67 -37.21 10.88
N PHE A 102 -0.42 -36.98 10.14
CA PHE A 102 -1.18 -38.04 9.47
C PHE A 102 -0.32 -38.82 8.50
N LEU A 103 0.41 -38.10 7.62
CA LEU A 103 1.29 -38.76 6.67
C LEU A 103 2.32 -39.59 7.41
N SER A 104 3.03 -39.07 8.42
CA SER A 104 4.09 -39.79 9.15
C SER A 104 3.67 -41.12 9.78
N GLN A 105 2.37 -41.31 10.04
CA GLN A 105 1.80 -42.54 10.59
C GLN A 105 1.40 -43.58 9.52
N CYS A 106 1.48 -43.24 8.24
CA CYS A 106 1.15 -44.15 7.15
C CYS A 106 2.22 -45.25 6.98
N GLU A 107 1.79 -46.51 7.00
CA GLU A 107 2.67 -47.68 6.88
C GLU A 107 3.21 -47.88 5.44
N VAL A 108 2.42 -47.48 4.43
CA VAL A 108 2.77 -47.67 3.02
C VAL A 108 3.40 -46.39 2.45
N LYS A 109 4.71 -46.44 2.21
CA LYS A 109 5.49 -45.28 1.76
C LYS A 109 5.83 -45.37 0.27
N THR A 110 4.90 -44.89 -0.57
CA THR A 110 5.15 -44.74 -2.00
C THR A 110 6.04 -43.51 -2.29
N GLN A 111 6.61 -43.43 -3.48
CA GLN A 111 7.45 -42.29 -3.89
C GLN A 111 6.68 -40.95 -3.86
N SER A 112 5.39 -40.97 -4.23
CA SER A 112 4.52 -39.80 -4.16
C SER A 112 4.27 -39.36 -2.72
N TYR A 113 4.10 -40.33 -1.81
CA TYR A 113 3.96 -40.06 -0.38
C TYR A 113 5.21 -39.39 0.21
N SER A 114 6.42 -39.87 -0.11
CA SER A 114 7.67 -39.25 0.36
C SER A 114 7.85 -37.82 -0.19
N SER A 115 7.42 -37.58 -1.43
CA SER A 115 7.46 -36.26 -2.05
C SER A 115 6.50 -35.28 -1.35
N LEU A 116 5.28 -35.72 -1.05
CA LEU A 116 4.29 -34.94 -0.30
C LEU A 116 4.76 -34.62 1.12
N LEU A 117 5.28 -35.61 1.85
CA LEU A 117 5.77 -35.41 3.22
C LEU A 117 6.93 -34.40 3.27
N SER A 118 7.90 -34.52 2.37
CA SER A 118 9.02 -33.58 2.25
C SER A 118 8.54 -32.16 1.93
N HIS A 119 7.55 -32.03 1.06
CA HIS A 119 6.93 -30.74 0.74
C HIS A 119 6.25 -30.12 1.97
N PHE A 120 5.43 -30.86 2.72
CA PHE A 120 4.81 -30.30 3.93
C PHE A 120 5.81 -29.97 5.03
N GLN A 121 6.91 -30.72 5.15
CA GLN A 121 7.99 -30.42 6.08
C GLN A 121 8.74 -29.12 5.69
N SER A 122 8.95 -28.85 4.41
CA SER A 122 9.57 -27.59 3.95
C SER A 122 8.67 -26.37 4.18
N LEU A 123 7.34 -26.55 4.13
CA LEU A 123 6.39 -25.50 4.48
C LEU A 123 6.45 -25.12 5.97
N GLN A 124 6.77 -26.06 6.86
CA GLN A 124 6.92 -25.78 8.30
C GLN A 124 8.16 -24.94 8.61
N THR A 125 9.26 -25.13 7.89
CA THR A 125 10.50 -24.36 8.10
C THR A 125 10.41 -22.94 7.52
N SER A 126 9.67 -22.77 6.42
CA SER A 126 9.42 -21.45 5.82
C SER A 126 8.53 -20.54 6.68
N SER A 127 7.62 -21.13 7.46
CA SER A 127 6.65 -20.39 8.30
C SER A 127 7.29 -19.55 9.42
N GLN A 128 8.56 -19.79 9.80
CA GLN A 128 9.27 -18.97 10.79
C GLN A 128 9.95 -17.73 10.18
N HIS A 129 10.15 -17.67 8.86
CA HIS A 129 10.89 -16.59 8.21
C HIS A 129 10.01 -15.66 7.34
N SER A 130 8.75 -16.01 7.13
CA SER A 130 7.87 -15.38 6.14
C SER A 130 7.00 -14.24 6.68
N GLN A 131 7.44 -13.55 7.73
CA GLN A 131 6.92 -12.21 8.06
C GLN A 131 7.52 -11.11 7.14
N ALA A 132 8.49 -11.47 6.30
CA ALA A 132 9.07 -10.56 5.31
C ALA A 132 9.37 -11.30 4.01
N LEU A 133 8.35 -11.53 3.17
CA LEU A 133 8.43 -11.72 1.70
C LEU A 133 7.15 -12.42 1.21
N TRP A 134 6.07 -11.66 1.07
CA TRP A 134 4.93 -12.09 0.28
C TRP A 134 5.31 -12.03 -1.20
N SER A 135 5.53 -13.18 -1.85
CA SER A 135 5.22 -13.35 -3.28
C SER A 135 5.30 -14.83 -3.68
N LEU A 136 4.28 -15.61 -3.31
CA LEU A 136 4.03 -16.88 -3.98
C LEU A 136 2.60 -16.84 -4.52
N SER A 137 2.47 -16.45 -5.79
CA SER A 137 1.23 -16.56 -6.55
C SER A 137 0.89 -18.04 -6.79
N PRO A 138 -0.40 -18.42 -6.87
CA PRO A 138 -0.80 -19.78 -7.25
C PRO A 138 -0.41 -20.09 -8.70
N PRO A 139 0.00 -21.33 -9.04
CA PRO A 139 0.34 -21.72 -10.40
C PRO A 139 -0.94 -21.93 -11.22
N GLY A 140 -1.30 -20.97 -12.06
CA GLY A 140 -2.41 -21.15 -13.00
C GLY A 140 -3.05 -19.87 -13.49
N SER A 141 -2.32 -19.03 -14.23
CA SER A 141 -2.94 -18.07 -15.16
C SER A 141 -1.94 -17.70 -16.26
N PRO A 142 -2.30 -17.84 -17.54
CA PRO A 142 -1.44 -17.42 -18.65
C PRO A 142 -1.50 -15.89 -18.76
N VAL A 143 -0.52 -15.21 -18.18
CA VAL A 143 -0.30 -13.78 -18.43
C VAL A 143 0.62 -13.65 -19.64
N HIS A 144 0.11 -12.99 -20.68
CA HIS A 144 0.83 -12.65 -21.88
C HIS A 144 2.12 -11.87 -21.52
N GLN A 145 3.27 -12.43 -21.88
CA GLN A 145 4.57 -11.77 -21.74
C GLN A 145 4.67 -10.63 -22.75
N ALA A 146 4.58 -9.38 -22.27
CA ALA A 146 5.18 -8.25 -22.95
C ALA A 146 6.63 -8.12 -22.45
N THR A 147 7.57 -8.40 -23.34
CA THR A 147 9.01 -8.24 -23.18
C THR A 147 9.37 -6.75 -23.04
N THR A 148 9.99 -6.36 -21.92
CA THR A 148 11.01 -5.29 -21.94
C THR A 148 12.13 -5.63 -20.95
N LYS A 149 13.36 -5.50 -21.45
CA LYS A 149 14.62 -5.76 -20.76
C LYS A 149 14.99 -4.55 -19.89
N GLY A 150 15.60 -4.79 -18.73
CA GLY A 150 16.69 -3.93 -18.24
C GLY A 150 16.54 -3.35 -16.83
N VAL A 151 17.47 -3.80 -15.98
CA VAL A 151 18.19 -3.03 -14.93
C VAL A 151 17.40 -2.64 -13.68
N MET A 152 17.76 -3.34 -12.58
CA MET A 152 17.48 -2.92 -11.21
C MET A 152 18.14 -1.57 -10.93
N SER A 153 17.36 -0.62 -10.41
CA SER A 153 17.87 0.53 -9.66
C SER A 153 17.00 0.71 -8.44
N PRO A 154 17.59 0.97 -7.24
CA PRO A 154 16.81 1.18 -6.03
C PRO A 154 16.06 2.50 -6.17
N VAL A 155 14.72 2.42 -6.15
CA VAL A 155 13.84 3.58 -6.15
C VAL A 155 14.03 4.30 -4.81
N SER A 156 14.90 5.30 -4.82
CA SER A 156 14.88 6.36 -3.82
C SER A 156 13.56 7.09 -4.02
N HIS A 157 12.59 6.85 -3.13
CA HIS A 157 11.36 7.63 -3.13
C HIS A 157 11.74 9.11 -3.01
N PRO A 158 11.34 9.98 -3.94
CA PRO A 158 11.59 11.39 -3.79
C PRO A 158 10.82 11.87 -2.56
N LEU A 159 11.54 12.04 -1.45
CA LEU A 159 11.11 12.79 -0.28
C LEU A 159 10.57 14.12 -0.79
N TRP A 160 9.27 14.32 -0.58
CA TRP A 160 8.55 15.59 -0.63
C TRP A 160 9.19 16.67 -1.52
N ARG A 161 8.62 16.88 -2.72
CA ARG A 161 8.90 18.10 -3.48
C ARG A 161 8.01 19.23 -2.96
N PRO A 162 8.56 20.38 -2.55
CA PRO A 162 7.77 21.60 -2.43
C PRO A 162 7.24 21.99 -3.81
N TRP A 163 5.98 22.42 -3.87
CA TRP A 163 5.41 23.10 -5.04
C TRP A 163 5.85 24.55 -5.05
#